data_AF-A0A3D9KKC1-F1
#
_entry.id   AF-A0A3D9KKC1-F1
#
_cell.length_a   1.000
_cell.length_b   1.000
_cell.length_c   1.000
_cell.angle_alpha   90.00
_cell.angle_beta   90.00
_cell.angle_gamma   90.00
#
_symmetry.space_group_name_H-M   'P 1'
#
loop_
_entity.id
_entity.type
_entity.pdbx_description
1 polymer ?
#
loop_
_entity_poly.entity_id
_entity_poly.type
_entity_poly.pdbx_seq_one_letter_code
_entity_poly.pdbx_strand_id
1 'polypeptide(L)'
;MIVVVFWFIGMFIFFFILYNVIQHALNTSEMAKDLSEIKQLLREQAASRPTPPPPAPRDFEDIREAYDRCPGCGHAVQAHHPVCPECGLSLT
;
A
#
# COMPACT_ATOMS: atom_id res chain seq x y z
N MET A 1 -4.79 -28.84 33.37
CA MET A 1 -3.48 -28.73 32.69
C MET A 1 -3.55 -29.10 31.22
N ILE A 2 -4.08 -30.29 30.85
CA ILE A 2 -4.18 -30.72 29.45
C ILE A 2 -4.91 -29.74 28.51
N VAL A 3 -6.02 -29.14 28.96
CA VAL A 3 -6.78 -28.15 28.16
C VAL A 3 -5.93 -26.90 27.85
N VAL A 4 -5.14 -26.44 28.83
CA VAL A 4 -4.25 -25.29 28.66
C VAL A 4 -3.15 -25.61 27.66
N VAL A 5 -2.61 -26.83 27.72
CA VAL A 5 -1.57 -27.30 26.78
C VAL A 5 -2.10 -27.34 25.35
N PHE A 6 -3.29 -27.88 25.10
CA PHE A 6 -3.90 -27.88 23.77
C PHE A 6 -4.19 -26.47 23.25
N TRP A 7 -4.61 -25.55 24.12
CA TRP A 7 -4.86 -24.15 23.76
C TRP A 7 -3.58 -23.45 23.30
N PHE A 8 -2.47 -23.62 24.03
CA PHE A 8 -1.17 -23.09 23.62
C PHE A 8 -0.68 -23.70 22.30
N ILE A 9 -0.82 -25.02 22.14
CA ILE A 9 -0.44 -25.71 20.90
C ILE A 9 -1.24 -25.16 19.71
N GLY A 10 -2.55 -25.00 19.85
CA GLY A 10 -3.41 -24.42 18.81
C GLY A 10 -3.01 -22.98 18.46
N MET A 11 -2.71 -22.15 19.47
CA MET A 11 -2.30 -20.76 19.26
C MET A 11 -0.94 -20.67 18.53
N PHE A 12 0.02 -21.51 18.92
CA PHE A 12 1.32 -21.62 18.26
C PHE A 12 1.19 -22.09 16.80
N ILE A 13 0.40 -23.13 16.55
CA ILE A 13 0.18 -23.65 15.19
C ILE A 13 -0.47 -22.58 14.31
N PHE A 14 -1.51 -21.90 14.81
CA PHE A 14 -2.18 -20.83 14.08
C PHE A 14 -1.21 -19.69 13.72
N PHE A 15 -0.40 -19.26 14.69
CA PHE A 15 0.59 -18.21 14.47
C PHE A 15 1.68 -18.64 13.48
N PHE A 16 2.10 -19.92 13.54
CA PHE A 16 3.07 -20.49 12.62
C PHE A 16 2.55 -20.58 11.17
N ILE A 17 1.26 -20.89 10.99
CA ILE A 17 0.60 -20.88 9.68
C ILE A 17 0.54 -19.45 9.13
N LEU A 18 0.09 -18.47 9.94
CA LEU A 18 0.09 -17.06 9.53
C LEU A 18 1.49 -16.56 9.15
N TYR A 19 2.51 -16.90 9.95
CA TYR A 19 3.89 -16.55 9.66
C TYR A 19 4.37 -17.14 8.34
N ASN A 20 4.07 -18.43 8.08
CA ASN A 20 4.40 -19.06 6.80
C ASN A 20 3.68 -18.42 5.62
N VAL A 21 2.40 -18.06 5.78
CA VAL A 21 1.62 -17.37 4.72
C VAL A 21 2.20 -15.97 4.47
N ILE A 22 2.58 -15.23 5.50
CA ILE A 22 3.21 -13.90 5.36
C ILE A 22 4.57 -14.04 4.67
N GLN A 23 5.40 -14.99 5.10
CA GLN A 23 6.68 -15.29 4.46
C GLN A 23 6.48 -15.72 3.00
N HIS A 24 5.47 -16.55 2.70
CA HIS A 24 5.15 -16.96 1.35
C HIS A 24 4.66 -15.78 0.50
N ALA A 25 3.79 -14.91 1.03
CA ALA A 25 3.33 -13.71 0.34
C ALA A 25 4.49 -12.72 0.07
N LEU A 26 5.42 -12.57 1.02
CA LEU A 26 6.62 -11.75 0.89
C LEU A 26 7.66 -12.38 -0.06
N ASN A 27 7.83 -13.69 -0.06
CA ASN A 27 8.83 -14.38 -0.87
C ASN A 27 8.33 -14.68 -2.30
N THR A 28 7.01 -14.80 -2.50
CA THR A 28 6.35 -14.72 -3.82
C THR A 28 6.48 -13.32 -4.42
N SER A 29 6.81 -12.31 -3.61
CA SER A 29 7.14 -10.99 -4.12
C SER A 29 8.62 -10.96 -4.54
N GLU A 30 8.85 -11.22 -5.83
CA GLU A 30 9.93 -10.62 -6.63
C GLU A 30 9.95 -9.06 -6.55
N MET A 31 9.07 -8.44 -5.76
CA MET A 31 8.92 -6.99 -5.57
C MET A 31 10.16 -6.26 -5.05
N ALA A 32 11.11 -6.93 -4.38
CA ALA A 32 12.35 -6.24 -3.96
C ALA A 32 13.29 -5.99 -5.15
N LYS A 33 13.28 -6.86 -6.17
CA LYS A 33 14.10 -6.68 -7.39
C LYS A 33 13.46 -5.67 -8.33
N ASP A 34 12.15 -5.76 -8.54
CA ASP A 34 11.40 -4.87 -9.43
C ASP A 34 11.45 -3.40 -8.97
N LEU A 35 11.44 -3.16 -7.65
CA LEU A 35 11.57 -1.81 -7.09
C LEU A 35 12.93 -1.15 -7.40
N SER A 36 13.99 -1.96 -7.56
CA SER A 36 15.32 -1.46 -7.89
C SER A 36 15.46 -1.16 -9.38
N GLU A 37 14.86 -1.99 -10.24
CA GLU A 37 14.90 -1.86 -11.69
C GLU A 37 14.11 -0.62 -12.17
N ILE A 38 12.91 -0.40 -11.65
CA ILE A 38 12.10 0.79 -11.99
C ILE A 38 12.84 2.08 -11.59
N LYS A 39 13.50 2.12 -10.42
CA LYS A 39 14.30 3.27 -9.98
C LYS A 39 15.48 3.55 -10.90
N GLN A 40 16.09 2.52 -11.46
CA GLN A 40 17.25 2.64 -12.33
C GLN A 40 16.85 3.25 -13.68
N LEU A 41 15.75 2.77 -14.28
CA LEU A 41 15.21 3.32 -15.53
C LEU A 41 14.77 4.79 -15.38
N LEU A 42 14.13 5.15 -14.25
CA LEU A 42 13.75 6.53 -13.96
C LEU A 42 14.98 7.46 -13.78
N ARG A 43 16.05 6.99 -13.13
CA ARG A 43 17.31 7.76 -12.99
C ARG A 43 17.99 7.98 -14.32
N GLU A 44 18.01 6.97 -15.18
CA GLU A 44 18.64 7.06 -16.50
C GLU A 44 17.84 7.98 -17.43
N GLN A 45 16.50 7.96 -17.36
CA GLN A 45 15.63 8.93 -18.04
C GLN A 45 15.78 10.35 -17.49
N ALA A 46 15.98 10.51 -16.18
CA ALA A 46 16.26 11.80 -15.56
C ALA A 46 17.64 12.36 -15.93
N ALA A 47 18.64 11.50 -16.13
CA ALA A 47 19.99 11.90 -16.53
C ALA A 47 20.10 12.19 -18.05
N SER A 48 19.30 11.51 -18.88
CA SER A 48 19.30 11.70 -20.34
C SER A 48 18.38 12.83 -20.82
N ARG A 49 17.44 13.31 -19.99
CA ARG A 49 16.72 14.55 -20.26
C ARG A 49 17.58 15.77 -19.91
N PRO A 50 17.90 16.67 -20.86
CA PRO A 50 18.46 17.97 -20.54
C PRO A 50 17.31 18.82 -19.99
N THR A 51 16.96 18.64 -18.72
CA THR A 51 15.93 19.42 -18.02
C THR A 51 16.55 20.06 -16.78
N PRO A 52 16.20 21.32 -16.45
CA PRO A 52 16.85 22.10 -15.38
C PRO A 52 16.78 21.37 -14.03
N PRO A 53 17.66 21.70 -13.07
CA PRO A 53 17.78 21.01 -11.79
C PRO A 53 16.42 20.82 -11.10
N PRO A 54 16.21 19.68 -10.43
CA PRO A 54 14.94 19.31 -9.85
C PRO A 54 14.44 20.43 -8.91
N PRO A 55 13.17 20.85 -9.03
CA PRO A 55 12.61 21.81 -8.10
C PRO A 55 12.71 21.21 -6.69
N ALA A 56 13.12 22.05 -5.74
CA ALA A 56 13.28 21.74 -4.33
C ALA A 56 12.07 20.95 -3.79
N PRO A 57 12.25 20.13 -2.72
CA PRO A 57 11.20 19.34 -2.13
C PRO A 57 9.98 20.22 -1.91
N ARG A 58 8.89 19.97 -2.65
CA ARG A 58 7.62 20.61 -2.36
C ARG A 58 7.16 20.00 -1.04
N ASP A 59 6.96 20.86 -0.05
CA ASP A 59 6.42 20.46 1.23
C ASP A 59 5.15 19.62 0.98
N PHE A 60 5.15 18.40 1.51
CA PHE A 60 4.07 17.41 1.37
C PHE A 60 2.74 17.85 2.03
N GLU A 61 2.67 19.11 2.48
CA GLU A 61 1.49 19.72 3.09
C GLU A 61 0.38 19.99 2.05
N ASP A 62 0.74 20.14 0.77
CA ASP A 62 -0.18 20.53 -0.33
C ASP A 62 -1.01 19.35 -0.90
N ILE A 63 -0.60 18.09 -0.66
CA ILE A 63 -1.35 16.89 -1.09
C ILE A 63 -2.37 16.44 -0.02
N ARG A 64 -2.78 17.35 0.88
CA ARG A 64 -3.91 17.13 1.80
C ARG A 64 -5.21 17.72 1.26
N GLU A 65 -5.20 18.34 0.09
CA GLU A 65 -6.42 18.80 -0.54
C GLU A 65 -7.21 17.62 -1.14
N ALA A 66 -8.33 17.36 -0.46
CA ALA A 66 -9.56 16.81 -1.00
C ALA A 66 -9.65 15.27 -1.20
N TYR A 67 -9.23 14.49 -0.20
CA TYR A 67 -9.73 13.13 -0.03
C TYR A 67 -10.77 13.10 1.10
N ASP A 68 -12.04 13.02 0.73
CA ASP A 68 -13.15 12.83 1.66
C ASP A 68 -13.42 11.35 1.89
N ARG A 69 -13.97 11.01 3.06
CA ARG A 69 -14.42 9.63 3.32
C ARG A 69 -15.81 9.45 2.76
N CYS A 70 -16.00 8.41 1.96
CA CYS A 70 -17.32 8.02 1.49
C CYS A 70 -18.21 7.67 2.69
N PRO A 71 -19.39 8.30 2.87
CA PRO A 71 -20.31 8.00 3.97
C PRO A 71 -20.93 6.59 3.88
N GLY A 72 -20.87 5.92 2.72
CA GLY A 72 -21.39 4.57 2.55
C GLY A 72 -20.42 3.47 3.01
N CYS A 73 -19.17 3.52 2.54
CA CYS A 73 -18.18 2.47 2.81
C CYS A 73 -16.99 2.91 3.68
N GLY A 74 -16.89 4.19 4.00
CA GLY A 74 -15.78 4.76 4.79
C GLY A 74 -14.45 4.86 4.04
N HIS A 75 -14.41 4.49 2.76
CA HIS A 75 -13.19 4.52 1.95
C HIS A 75 -12.83 5.96 1.55
N ALA A 76 -11.53 6.25 1.42
CA ALA A 76 -11.05 7.57 1.01
C ALA A 76 -11.26 7.75 -0.49
N VAL A 77 -12.04 8.76 -0.88
CA VAL A 77 -12.37 9.07 -2.28
C VAL A 77 -11.93 10.50 -2.55
N GLN A 78 -11.39 10.76 -3.74
CA GLN A 78 -11.10 12.12 -4.18
C GLN A 78 -12.42 12.90 -4.28
N ALA A 79 -12.47 14.12 -3.72
CA ALA A 79 -13.69 14.93 -3.67
C ALA A 79 -14.28 15.28 -5.05
N HIS A 80 -13.49 15.13 -6.12
CA HIS A 80 -13.93 15.34 -7.50
C HIS A 80 -14.56 14.10 -8.17
N HIS A 81 -14.67 12.96 -7.48
CA HIS A 81 -15.28 11.76 -8.05
C HIS A 81 -16.78 11.67 -7.70
N PRO A 82 -17.69 11.78 -8.70
CA PRO A 82 -19.13 11.85 -8.45
C PRO A 82 -19.73 10.52 -7.97
N VAL A 83 -18.97 9.42 -8.05
CA VAL A 83 -19.39 8.08 -7.64
C VAL A 83 -18.22 7.40 -6.95
N CYS A 84 -18.47 6.79 -5.78
CA CYS A 84 -17.46 6.00 -5.09
C CYS A 84 -17.16 4.70 -5.87
N PRO A 85 -15.89 4.41 -6.19
CA PRO A 85 -15.53 3.23 -6.98
C PRO A 85 -15.75 1.90 -6.24
N GLU A 86 -15.75 1.92 -4.90
CA GLU A 86 -15.88 0.71 -4.08
C GLU A 86 -17.33 0.32 -3.80
N CYS A 87 -18.21 1.29 -3.58
CA CYS A 87 -19.61 1.02 -3.21
C CYS A 87 -20.62 1.51 -4.25
N GLY A 88 -20.18 2.22 -5.29
CA GLY A 88 -21.07 2.76 -6.34
C GLY A 88 -21.98 3.89 -5.85
N LEU A 89 -21.77 4.41 -4.64
CA LEU A 89 -22.59 5.49 -4.08
C LEU A 89 -22.24 6.82 -4.76
N SER A 90 -23.25 7.55 -5.27
CA SER A 90 -23.05 8.87 -5.84
C SER A 90 -22.74 9.89 -4.74
N LEU A 91 -21.54 10.46 -4.77
CA LEU A 91 -21.07 11.51 -3.87
C LEU A 91 -21.33 12.84 -4.57
N THR A 92 -22.60 13.28 -4.56
CA THR A 92 -23.04 14.58 -5.08
C THR A 92 -22.89 15.67 -4.03
#